data_AF-A0A9D0TIU0-F1
#
_entry.id   AF-A0A9D0TIU0-F1
#
_cell.length_a   1.000
_cell.length_b   1.000
_cell.length_c   1.000
_cell.angle_alpha   90.00
_cell.angle_beta   90.00
_cell.angle_gamma   90.00
#
_symmetry.space_group_name_H-M   'P 1'
#
loop_
_entity.id
_entity.type
_entity.pdbx_description
1 polymer ?
#
loop_
_entity_poly.entity_id
_entity_poly.type
_entity_poly.pdbx_seq_one_letter_code
_entity_poly.pdbx_strand_id
1 'polypeptide(L)'
;SSDALKFDFRQLATDKKLRIVGNLPYNISTPLLFHLMEQIDCVQDIHCMLQKEVVDRISAGPGENNYGRLSIMLQYYCQPQHLFNVPREAFQPAPKVESAILRLTPHKQAPITLNDEKLFAKLVAQAFSQRRKTLRNCIKTYLTAEQIESVGINPTARPETLGLEEFARLSNIATAPQA
;
A
#
# COMPACT_ATOMS: atom_id res chain seq x y z
N SER A 1 -26.11 -9.69 -9.41
CA SER A 1 -25.04 -8.76 -8.97
C SER A 1 -23.90 -9.58 -8.39
N SER A 2 -22.65 -9.17 -8.60
CA SER A 2 -21.48 -9.83 -8.01
C SER A 2 -20.79 -8.89 -7.03
N ASP A 3 -20.11 -9.45 -6.03
CA ASP A 3 -19.32 -8.71 -5.05
C ASP A 3 -17.96 -8.35 -5.67
N ALA A 4 -17.65 -7.05 -5.75
CA ALA A 4 -16.40 -6.55 -6.32
C ALA A 4 -15.15 -7.09 -5.59
N LEU A 5 -15.27 -7.41 -4.29
CA LEU A 5 -14.18 -8.02 -3.52
C LEU A 5 -13.85 -9.46 -3.92
N LYS A 6 -14.75 -10.11 -4.68
CA LYS A 6 -14.60 -11.50 -5.13
C LYS A 6 -14.54 -11.61 -6.65
N PHE A 7 -14.73 -10.49 -7.35
CA PHE A 7 -14.75 -10.46 -8.79
C PHE A 7 -13.32 -10.54 -9.36
N ASP A 8 -13.13 -11.38 -10.36
CA ASP A 8 -11.88 -11.50 -11.09
C ASP A 8 -11.89 -10.51 -12.26
N PHE A 9 -11.19 -9.40 -12.08
CA PHE A 9 -11.13 -8.31 -13.03
C PHE A 9 -10.38 -8.71 -14.30
N ARG A 10 -9.49 -9.71 -14.26
CA ARG A 10 -8.79 -10.19 -15.46
C ARG A 10 -9.75 -10.70 -16.53
N GLN A 11 -10.92 -11.20 -16.13
CA GLN A 11 -11.96 -11.66 -17.06
C GLN A 11 -12.50 -10.54 -17.96
N LEU A 12 -12.36 -9.28 -17.56
CA LEU A 12 -12.78 -8.12 -18.37
C LEU A 12 -11.66 -7.60 -19.28
N ALA A 13 -10.42 -7.98 -19.05
CA ALA A 13 -9.25 -7.50 -19.77
C ALA A 13 -8.91 -8.42 -20.95
N THR A 14 -9.69 -8.37 -22.03
CA THR A 14 -9.47 -9.20 -23.22
C THR A 14 -8.33 -8.67 -24.08
N ASP A 15 -8.47 -7.44 -24.59
CA ASP A 15 -7.56 -6.86 -25.58
C ASP A 15 -6.83 -5.61 -25.07
N LYS A 16 -7.36 -4.99 -24.01
CA LYS A 16 -6.84 -3.75 -23.44
C LYS A 16 -6.85 -3.83 -21.92
N LYS A 17 -5.87 -3.16 -21.32
CA LYS A 17 -5.84 -2.92 -19.88
C LYS A 17 -7.05 -2.08 -19.45
N LEU A 18 -7.51 -2.32 -18.23
CA LEU A 18 -8.72 -1.72 -17.68
C LEU A 18 -8.45 -0.35 -17.09
N ARG A 19 -9.34 0.60 -17.38
CA ARG A 19 -9.51 1.83 -16.59
C ARG A 19 -10.63 1.60 -15.59
N ILE A 20 -10.30 1.62 -14.30
CA ILE A 20 -11.26 1.37 -13.24
C ILE A 20 -11.66 2.71 -12.63
N VAL A 21 -12.97 2.98 -12.58
CA VAL A 21 -13.50 4.21 -11.98
C VAL A 21 -14.57 3.84 -10.97
N GLY A 22 -14.54 4.42 -9.78
CA GLY A 22 -15.57 4.13 -8.77
C GLY A 22 -15.56 5.02 -7.54
N ASN A 23 -16.74 5.24 -6.98
CA ASN A 23 -16.88 5.79 -5.63
C ASN A 23 -16.97 4.62 -4.64
N LEU A 24 -15.88 4.36 -3.91
CA LEU A 24 -15.79 3.15 -3.10
C LEU A 24 -16.44 3.35 -1.72
N PRO A 25 -17.30 2.43 -1.26
CA PRO A 25 -17.81 2.47 0.10
C PRO A 25 -16.64 2.38 1.10
N TYR A 26 -16.65 3.25 2.11
CA TYR A 26 -15.48 3.46 2.96
C TYR A 26 -15.03 2.21 3.71
N ASN A 27 -15.97 1.35 4.12
CA ASN A 27 -15.71 0.12 4.87
C ASN A 27 -15.01 -0.98 4.04
N ILE A 28 -15.13 -0.97 2.72
CA ILE A 28 -14.52 -1.98 1.83
C ILE A 28 -13.40 -1.42 0.95
N SER A 29 -13.17 -0.11 1.01
CA SER A 29 -12.23 0.60 0.14
C SER A 29 -10.82 0.00 0.17
N THR A 30 -10.24 -0.17 1.36
CA THR A 30 -8.88 -0.71 1.52
C THR A 30 -8.78 -2.17 1.07
N PRO A 31 -9.65 -3.11 1.51
CA PRO A 31 -9.65 -4.48 0.98
C PRO A 31 -9.79 -4.54 -0.55
N LEU A 32 -10.66 -3.71 -1.14
CA LEU A 32 -10.85 -3.68 -2.59
C LEU A 32 -9.61 -3.16 -3.32
N LEU A 33 -8.93 -2.15 -2.79
CA LEU A 33 -7.67 -1.69 -3.36
C LEU A 33 -6.61 -2.80 -3.35
N PHE A 34 -6.46 -3.56 -2.26
CA PHE A 34 -5.55 -4.70 -2.22
C PHE A 34 -5.94 -5.79 -3.22
N HIS A 35 -7.23 -6.12 -3.32
CA HIS A 35 -7.74 -7.06 -4.31
C HIS A 35 -7.45 -6.63 -5.76
N LEU A 36 -7.51 -5.34 -6.05
CA LEU A 36 -7.11 -4.78 -7.35
C LEU A 36 -5.58 -4.84 -7.57
N MET A 37 -4.76 -4.66 -6.52
CA MET A 37 -3.31 -4.79 -6.63
C MET A 37 -2.87 -6.21 -6.97
N GLU A 38 -3.58 -7.23 -6.47
CA GLU A 38 -3.35 -8.64 -6.85
C GLU A 38 -3.65 -8.93 -8.32
N GLN A 39 -4.31 -7.99 -9.02
CA GLN A 39 -4.71 -8.09 -10.43
C GLN A 39 -4.16 -6.92 -11.26
N ILE A 40 -3.08 -6.29 -10.79
CA ILE A 40 -2.61 -5.02 -11.36
C ILE A 40 -2.07 -5.14 -12.79
N ASP A 41 -1.69 -6.35 -13.21
CA ASP A 41 -1.21 -6.66 -14.57
C ASP A 41 -2.23 -6.28 -15.64
N CYS A 42 -3.53 -6.45 -15.35
CA CYS A 42 -4.61 -6.15 -16.28
C CYS A 42 -5.14 -4.71 -16.17
N VAL A 43 -4.56 -3.86 -15.32
CA VAL A 43 -5.04 -2.51 -15.02
C VAL A 43 -4.16 -1.45 -15.68
N GLN A 44 -4.79 -0.44 -16.29
CA GLN A 44 -4.14 0.74 -16.86
C GLN A 44 -4.06 1.88 -15.84
N ASP A 45 -5.18 2.21 -15.20
CA ASP A 45 -5.27 3.18 -14.12
C ASP A 45 -6.55 2.96 -13.30
N ILE A 46 -6.53 3.43 -12.05
CA ILE A 46 -7.66 3.40 -11.13
C ILE A 46 -7.94 4.85 -10.70
N HIS A 47 -9.17 5.30 -10.88
CA HIS A 47 -9.66 6.59 -10.40
C HIS A 47 -10.77 6.33 -9.39
N CYS A 48 -10.49 6.54 -8.11
CA CYS A 48 -11.48 6.26 -7.08
C CYS A 48 -11.67 7.41 -6.11
N MET A 49 -12.91 7.55 -5.66
CA MET A 49 -13.22 8.42 -4.54
C MET A 49 -13.12 7.62 -3.24
N LEU A 50 -12.37 8.17 -2.29
CA LEU A 50 -12.12 7.61 -0.96
C LEU A 50 -12.29 8.69 0.09
N GLN A 51 -12.34 8.31 1.37
CA GLN A 51 -12.16 9.29 2.44
C GLN A 51 -10.81 9.99 2.29
N LYS A 52 -10.78 11.30 2.53
CA LYS A 52 -9.57 12.12 2.40
C LYS A 52 -8.38 11.55 3.20
N GLU A 53 -8.62 11.11 4.44
CA GLU A 53 -7.57 10.49 5.28
C GLU A 53 -6.94 9.24 4.61
N VAL A 54 -7.74 8.44 3.90
CA VAL A 54 -7.25 7.24 3.21
C VAL A 54 -6.36 7.65 2.03
N VAL A 55 -6.76 8.67 1.26
CA VAL A 55 -5.94 9.24 0.18
C VAL A 55 -4.63 9.81 0.72
N ASP A 56 -4.69 10.55 1.82
CA ASP A 56 -3.52 11.12 2.49
C ASP A 56 -2.57 10.02 2.96
N ARG A 57 -3.10 8.93 3.53
CA ARG A 57 -2.29 7.76 3.93
C ARG A 57 -1.66 7.04 2.75
N ILE A 58 -2.37 6.84 1.65
CA ILE A 58 -1.81 6.20 0.45
C ILE A 58 -0.68 7.05 -0.15
N SER A 59 -0.83 8.37 -0.12
CA SER A 59 0.10 9.32 -0.75
C SER A 59 1.27 9.72 0.16
N ALA A 60 1.20 9.40 1.46
CA ALA A 60 2.22 9.80 2.42
C ALA A 60 3.60 9.18 2.13
N GLY A 61 4.66 9.94 2.38
CA GLY A 61 6.05 9.52 2.28
C GLY A 61 6.71 9.18 3.63
N PRO A 62 7.92 8.59 3.63
CA PRO A 62 8.66 8.28 4.86
C PRO A 62 8.84 9.50 5.77
N GLY A 63 8.59 9.32 7.06
CA GLY A 63 8.64 10.36 8.08
C GLY A 63 7.36 11.18 8.24
N GLU A 64 6.39 11.05 7.33
CA GLU A 64 5.10 11.75 7.47
C GLU A 64 4.15 11.04 8.44
N ASN A 65 3.30 11.81 9.11
CA ASN A 65 2.38 11.30 10.14
C ASN A 65 1.41 10.21 9.63
N ASN A 66 1.02 10.29 8.36
CA ASN A 66 0.06 9.38 7.73
C ASN A 66 0.74 8.18 7.06
N TYR A 67 2.07 8.11 7.07
CA TYR A 67 2.84 7.05 6.44
C TYR A 67 2.68 5.73 7.18
N GLY A 68 2.55 4.65 6.42
CA GLY A 68 2.29 3.34 6.98
C GLY A 68 2.34 2.20 5.99
N ARG A 69 1.89 1.03 6.45
CA ARG A 69 1.68 -0.17 5.62
C ARG A 69 0.90 0.15 4.35
N LEU A 70 -0.18 0.93 4.45
CA LEU A 70 -1.01 1.24 3.27
C LEU A 70 -0.22 2.03 2.22
N SER A 71 0.60 3.00 2.65
CA SER A 71 1.47 3.79 1.78
C SER A 71 2.43 2.88 1.03
N ILE A 72 3.22 2.09 1.75
CA ILE A 72 4.25 1.22 1.16
C ILE A 72 3.65 0.22 0.19
N MET A 73 2.59 -0.49 0.61
CA MET A 73 2.04 -1.56 -0.21
C MET A 73 1.43 -1.02 -1.50
N LEU A 74 0.74 0.13 -1.46
CA LEU A 74 0.13 0.70 -2.66
C LEU A 74 1.17 1.38 -3.55
N GLN A 75 2.17 2.05 -2.96
CA GLN A 75 3.27 2.68 -3.70
C GLN A 75 4.19 1.67 -4.38
N TYR A 76 4.27 0.43 -3.87
CA TYR A 76 4.97 -0.67 -4.54
C TYR A 76 4.35 -1.00 -5.90
N TYR A 77 3.02 -1.09 -5.97
CA TYR A 77 2.32 -1.45 -7.21
C TYR A 77 2.06 -0.26 -8.13
N CYS A 78 1.76 0.92 -7.55
CA CYS A 78 1.28 2.07 -8.28
C CYS A 78 1.97 3.37 -7.85
N GLN A 79 1.99 4.34 -8.75
CA GLN A 79 2.21 5.74 -8.41
C GLN A 79 0.87 6.38 -7.99
N PRO A 80 0.69 6.77 -6.71
CA PRO A 80 -0.50 7.48 -6.28
C PRO A 80 -0.45 8.96 -6.65
N GLN A 81 -1.60 9.52 -7.01
CA GLN A 81 -1.76 10.95 -7.23
C GLN A 81 -3.10 11.42 -6.67
N HIS A 82 -3.04 12.28 -5.67
CA HIS A 82 -4.19 13.05 -5.19
C HIS A 82 -4.59 14.05 -6.30
N LEU A 83 -5.79 13.89 -6.87
CA LEU A 83 -6.28 14.80 -7.91
C LEU A 83 -6.95 16.04 -7.32
N PHE A 84 -7.99 15.86 -6.49
CA PHE A 84 -8.68 16.95 -5.79
C PHE A 84 -9.54 16.44 -4.64
N ASN A 85 -9.82 17.32 -3.67
CA ASN A 85 -10.76 17.08 -2.59
C ASN A 85 -12.21 17.24 -3.07
N VAL A 86 -13.11 16.44 -2.49
CA VAL A 86 -14.56 16.52 -2.71
C VAL A 86 -15.23 16.87 -1.37
N PRO A 87 -15.89 18.04 -1.28
CA PRO A 87 -16.53 18.50 -0.05
C PRO A 87 -17.73 17.60 0.32
N ARG A 88 -18.07 17.50 1.61
CA ARG A 88 -19.17 16.64 2.09
C ARG A 88 -20.53 17.08 1.55
N GLU A 89 -20.65 18.35 1.22
CA GLU A 89 -21.85 19.00 0.67
C GLU A 89 -22.18 18.51 -0.75
N ALA A 90 -21.25 17.81 -1.41
CA ALA A 90 -21.47 17.17 -2.71
C ALA A 90 -22.26 15.85 -2.62
N PHE A 91 -22.64 15.39 -1.42
CA PHE A 91 -23.29 14.10 -1.18
C PHE A 91 -24.65 14.23 -0.51
N GLN A 92 -25.55 13.28 -0.79
CA GLN A 92 -26.81 13.14 -0.08
C GLN A 92 -27.10 11.67 0.28
N PRO A 93 -27.15 11.31 1.59
CA PRO A 93 -26.84 12.16 2.74
C PRO A 93 -25.35 12.52 2.83
N ALA A 94 -25.05 13.66 3.45
CA ALA A 94 -23.67 14.13 3.60
C ALA A 94 -22.86 13.21 4.55
N PRO A 95 -21.63 12.78 4.18
CA PRO A 95 -20.75 12.03 5.07
C PRO A 95 -20.18 12.91 6.18
N LYS A 96 -19.67 12.26 7.24
CA LYS A 96 -19.02 12.95 8.37
C LYS A 96 -17.63 13.51 8.05
N VAL A 97 -17.00 13.02 6.98
CA VAL A 97 -15.63 13.34 6.60
C VAL A 97 -15.58 13.78 5.14
N GLU A 98 -14.53 14.52 4.78
CA GLU A 98 -14.27 14.87 3.39
C GLU A 98 -13.84 13.65 2.56
N SER A 99 -14.11 13.71 1.27
CA SER A 99 -13.62 12.74 0.30
C SER A 99 -12.51 13.36 -0.56
N ALA A 100 -11.77 12.52 -1.27
CA ALA A 100 -10.84 12.96 -2.29
C ALA A 100 -10.81 11.96 -3.44
N ILE A 101 -10.52 12.47 -4.65
CA ILE A 101 -10.28 11.64 -5.83
C ILE A 101 -8.79 11.29 -5.88
N LEU A 102 -8.51 9.99 -5.88
CA LEU A 102 -7.18 9.42 -6.04
C LEU A 102 -7.08 8.78 -7.42
N ARG A 103 -5.96 9.04 -8.11
CA ARG A 103 -5.50 8.24 -9.24
C ARG A 103 -4.38 7.31 -8.80
N LEU A 104 -4.49 6.02 -9.12
CA LEU A 104 -3.41 5.05 -9.01
C LEU A 104 -3.01 4.62 -10.42
N THR A 105 -1.76 4.82 -10.78
CA THR A 105 -1.21 4.36 -12.05
C THR A 105 -0.20 3.25 -11.78
N PRO A 106 -0.43 2.00 -12.25
CA PRO A 106 0.54 0.92 -12.11
C PRO A 106 1.89 1.30 -12.69
N HIS A 107 2.96 0.92 -12.01
CA HIS A 107 4.30 1.16 -12.52
C HIS A 107 4.54 0.32 -13.79
N LYS A 108 5.15 0.93 -14.82
CA LYS A 108 5.57 0.20 -16.03
C LYS A 108 6.66 -0.82 -15.72
N GLN A 109 7.54 -0.46 -14.80
CA GLN A 109 8.59 -1.30 -14.24
C GLN A 109 8.51 -1.14 -12.72
N ALA A 110 8.52 -2.25 -11.98
CA ALA A 110 8.47 -2.20 -10.53
C ALA A 110 9.60 -1.31 -9.97
N PRO A 111 9.32 -0.41 -9.02
CA PRO A 111 10.30 0.56 -8.51
C PRO A 111 11.39 -0.11 -7.67
N ILE A 112 11.16 -1.35 -7.22
CA ILE A 112 12.07 -2.19 -6.44
C ILE A 112 11.94 -3.64 -6.91
N THR A 113 12.97 -4.45 -6.65
CA THR A 113 12.93 -5.90 -6.88
C THR A 113 12.70 -6.63 -5.56
N LEU A 114 11.71 -7.51 -5.53
CA LEU A 114 11.38 -8.35 -4.39
C LEU A 114 11.59 -9.83 -4.73
N ASN A 115 12.27 -10.56 -3.85
CA ASN A 115 12.42 -12.02 -3.97
C ASN A 115 11.12 -12.76 -3.62
N ASP A 116 10.35 -12.24 -2.67
CA ASP A 116 9.05 -12.78 -2.23
C ASP A 116 8.13 -11.64 -1.77
N GLU A 117 7.12 -11.33 -2.58
CA GLU A 117 6.14 -10.27 -2.29
C GLU A 117 5.28 -10.57 -1.04
N LYS A 118 5.02 -11.85 -0.74
CA LYS A 118 4.23 -12.25 0.43
C LYS A 118 5.05 -12.05 1.70
N LEU A 119 6.34 -12.38 1.67
CA LEU A 119 7.26 -12.11 2.77
C LEU A 119 7.40 -10.61 3.01
N PHE A 120 7.55 -9.82 1.95
CA PHE A 120 7.58 -8.36 2.01
C PHE A 120 6.33 -7.81 2.70
N ALA A 121 5.13 -8.22 2.26
CA ALA A 121 3.88 -7.78 2.84
C ALA A 121 3.77 -8.12 4.34
N LYS A 122 4.22 -9.32 4.74
CA LYS A 122 4.25 -9.75 6.15
C LYS A 122 5.25 -8.94 6.98
N LEU A 123 6.45 -8.69 6.47
CA LEU A 123 7.49 -7.93 7.15
C LEU A 123 7.05 -6.47 7.35
N VAL A 124 6.50 -5.83 6.32
CA VAL A 124 5.95 -4.46 6.41
C VAL A 124 4.78 -4.41 7.41
N ALA A 125 3.87 -5.38 7.36
CA ALA A 125 2.76 -5.46 8.33
C ALA A 125 3.27 -5.59 9.77
N GLN A 126 4.27 -6.45 9.99
CA GLN A 126 4.90 -6.63 11.28
C GLN A 126 5.58 -5.32 11.75
N ALA A 127 6.32 -4.65 10.88
CA ALA A 127 7.01 -3.41 11.19
C ALA A 127 6.03 -2.33 11.69
N PHE A 128 4.91 -2.14 11.00
CA PHE A 128 3.91 -1.13 11.38
C PHE A 128 2.96 -1.54 12.52
N SER A 129 2.90 -2.83 12.90
CA SER A 129 2.14 -3.28 14.09
C SER A 129 2.66 -2.66 15.40
N GLN A 130 3.95 -2.33 15.44
CA GLN A 130 4.63 -1.72 16.58
C GLN A 130 5.37 -0.44 16.19
N ARG A 131 4.76 0.41 15.37
CA ARG A 131 5.41 1.60 14.74
C ARG A 131 6.21 2.53 15.67
N ARG A 132 5.88 2.55 16.98
CA ARG A 132 6.56 3.37 18.00
C ARG A 132 7.85 2.74 18.55
N LYS A 133 8.12 1.47 18.25
CA LYS A 133 9.34 0.75 18.64
C LYS A 133 10.42 0.89 17.56
N THR A 134 11.65 0.61 17.93
CA THR A 134 12.77 0.54 16.99
C THR A 134 12.59 -0.63 16.03
N LEU A 135 13.10 -0.50 14.80
CA LEU A 135 12.99 -1.49 13.74
C LEU A 135 13.40 -2.88 14.20
N ARG A 136 14.56 -3.01 14.86
CA ARG A 136 15.05 -4.29 15.40
C ARG A 136 14.03 -4.96 16.32
N ASN A 137 13.25 -4.19 17.08
CA ASN A 137 12.25 -4.74 17.98
C ASN A 137 10.97 -5.14 17.24
N CYS A 138 10.60 -4.37 16.22
CA CYS A 138 9.41 -4.66 15.41
C CYS A 138 9.57 -5.97 14.62
N ILE A 139 10.73 -6.17 13.97
CA ILE A 139 10.97 -7.28 13.03
C ILE A 139 11.97 -8.33 13.52
N LYS A 140 12.24 -8.42 14.82
CA LYS A 140 13.20 -9.38 15.42
C LYS A 140 12.98 -10.85 15.06
N THR A 141 11.77 -11.23 14.67
CA THR A 141 11.44 -12.60 14.24
C THR A 141 11.90 -12.89 12.81
N TYR A 142 12.19 -11.86 12.02
CA TYR A 142 12.64 -11.93 10.64
C TYR A 142 14.14 -11.70 10.50
N LEU A 143 14.68 -10.74 11.26
CA LEU A 143 16.07 -10.28 11.14
C LEU A 143 16.68 -9.91 12.49
N THR A 144 17.98 -10.20 12.67
CA THR A 144 18.80 -9.68 13.77
C THR A 144 19.25 -8.24 13.49
N ALA A 145 19.81 -7.57 14.51
CA ALA A 145 20.33 -6.20 14.33
C ALA A 145 21.50 -6.17 13.32
N GLU A 146 22.37 -7.17 13.36
CA GLU A 146 23.53 -7.31 12.47
C GLU A 146 23.09 -7.52 11.02
N GLN A 147 22.00 -8.28 10.80
CA GLN A 147 21.42 -8.46 9.47
C GLN A 147 20.76 -7.18 8.94
N ILE A 148 20.16 -6.37 9.82
CA ILE A 148 19.62 -5.06 9.43
C ILE A 148 20.76 -4.11 9.04
N GLU A 149 21.86 -4.10 9.80
CA GLU A 149 23.04 -3.26 9.50
C GLU A 149 23.75 -3.68 8.22
N SER A 150 23.80 -4.98 7.90
CA SER A 150 24.47 -5.48 6.70
C SER A 150 23.86 -4.99 5.38
N VAL A 151 22.60 -4.54 5.41
CA VAL A 151 21.92 -3.89 4.26
C VAL A 151 21.88 -2.36 4.36
N GLY A 152 22.71 -1.78 5.23
CA GLY A 152 22.92 -0.34 5.36
C GLY A 152 21.80 0.40 6.10
N ILE A 153 21.04 -0.28 6.97
CA ILE A 153 19.90 0.30 7.70
C ILE A 153 20.21 0.37 9.19
N ASN A 154 19.85 1.47 9.84
CA ASN A 154 20.02 1.62 11.29
C ASN A 154 18.97 0.77 12.05
N PRO A 155 19.35 -0.24 12.87
CA PRO A 155 18.38 -1.07 13.60
C PRO A 155 17.56 -0.32 14.65
N THR A 156 18.02 0.87 15.05
CA THR A 156 17.34 1.75 16.00
C THR A 156 16.38 2.75 15.34
N ALA A 157 16.37 2.84 14.00
CA ALA A 157 15.40 3.64 13.26
C ALA A 157 13.97 3.18 13.56
N ARG A 158 12.97 4.05 13.31
CA ARG A 158 11.56 3.67 13.42
C ARG A 158 11.05 3.21 12.05
N PRO A 159 10.12 2.23 11.98
CA PRO A 159 9.55 1.77 10.72
C PRO A 159 9.01 2.89 9.82
N GLU A 160 8.43 3.93 10.41
CA GLU A 160 7.84 5.06 9.69
C GLU A 160 8.87 5.96 8.98
N THR A 161 10.17 5.83 9.29
CA THR A 161 11.22 6.60 8.62
C THR A 161 11.81 5.85 7.42
N LEU A 162 11.45 4.58 7.20
CA LEU A 162 11.99 3.77 6.12
C LEU A 162 11.15 3.89 4.85
N GLY A 163 11.82 4.07 3.71
CA GLY A 163 11.25 4.04 2.38
C GLY A 163 11.05 2.64 1.82
N LEU A 164 10.40 2.59 0.65
CA LEU A 164 10.10 1.36 -0.08
C LEU A 164 11.37 0.52 -0.37
N GLU A 165 12.46 1.17 -0.79
CA GLU A 165 13.72 0.51 -1.12
C GLU A 165 14.39 -0.13 0.11
N GLU A 166 14.35 0.53 1.27
CA GLU A 166 14.89 -0.01 2.52
C GLU A 166 14.10 -1.25 2.96
N PHE A 167 12.77 -1.20 2.88
CA PHE A 167 11.95 -2.39 3.15
C PHE A 167 12.20 -3.52 2.15
N ALA A 168 12.49 -3.21 0.89
CA ALA A 168 12.86 -4.21 -0.12
C ALA A 168 14.15 -4.93 0.26
N ARG A 169 15.21 -4.17 0.61
CA ARG A 169 16.49 -4.73 1.03
C ARG A 169 16.35 -5.64 2.25
N LEU A 170 15.59 -5.20 3.27
CA LEU A 170 15.28 -6.04 4.44
C LEU A 170 14.56 -7.33 4.04
N SER A 171 13.51 -7.21 3.23
CA SER A 171 12.72 -8.38 2.82
C SER A 171 13.53 -9.38 1.99
N ASN A 172 14.47 -8.92 1.17
CA ASN A 172 15.24 -9.79 0.28
C ASN A 172 16.27 -10.65 1.02
N ILE A 173 16.70 -10.24 2.22
CA ILE A 173 17.59 -11.03 3.09
C ILE A 173 16.85 -11.72 4.24
N ALA A 174 15.57 -11.39 4.45
CA ALA A 174 14.77 -11.99 5.51
C ALA A 174 14.40 -13.42 5.17
N THR A 175 14.29 -14.24 6.21
CA THR A 175 13.70 -15.57 6.13
C THR A 175 12.36 -15.53 6.85
N ALA A 176 11.36 -16.26 6.33
CA ALA A 176 10.10 -16.41 7.05
C ALA A 176 10.37 -17.03 8.44
N PRO A 177 9.78 -16.50 9.52
CA PRO A 177 9.90 -17.11 10.84
C PRO A 177 9.41 -18.56 10.76
N GLN A 178 10.14 -19.48 11.37
CA GLN A 178 9.62 -20.83 11.58
C GLN A 178 8.39 -20.72 12.49
N ALA A 179 7.28 -21.30 12.05
CA ALA A 179 6.00 -21.27 12.75
C ALA A 179 6.05 -22.00 14.09
#